data_AF-A0A1H6X2G0-F1
#
_entry.id   AF-A0A1H6X2G0-F1
#
_cell.length_a   1.000
_cell.length_b   1.000
_cell.length_c   1.000
_cell.angle_alpha   90.00
_cell.angle_beta   90.00
_cell.angle_gamma   90.00
#
_symmetry.space_group_name_H-M   'P 1'
#
loop_
_entity.id
_entity.type
_entity.pdbx_description
1 polymer ?
#
loop_
_entity_poly.entity_id
_entity_poly.type
_entity_poly.pdbx_seq_one_letter_code
_entity_poly.pdbx_strand_id
1 'polypeptide(L)'
;MPEEAVVDELKKYDNTKILDKVECEVLVLDGTAEMTFGAAKELYDALVNVKNKDYILFDDDSTAQCHTQMGGYATGAETIMDWLEDHI
;
A
#
# COMPACT_ATOMS: atom_id res chain seq x y z
N MET A 1 -16.30 -12.82 23.81
CA MET A 1 -16.13 -11.36 23.72
C MET A 1 -17.28 -10.85 22.86
N PRO A 2 -18.00 -9.80 23.28
CA PRO A 2 -19.05 -9.20 22.44
C PRO A 2 -18.44 -8.70 21.12
N GLU A 3 -19.17 -8.83 20.03
CA GLU A 3 -18.73 -8.42 18.68
C GLU A 3 -18.32 -6.93 18.64
N GLU A 4 -19.05 -6.07 19.36
CA GLU A 4 -18.76 -4.64 19.48
C GLU A 4 -17.40 -4.36 20.14
N ALA A 5 -17.00 -5.18 21.12
CA ALA A 5 -15.70 -5.04 21.77
C ALA A 5 -14.54 -5.40 20.82
N VAL A 6 -14.76 -6.29 19.85
CA VAL A 6 -13.77 -6.62 18.81
C VAL A 6 -13.58 -5.41 17.89
N VAL A 7 -14.68 -4.81 17.42
CA VAL A 7 -14.65 -3.66 16.52
C VAL A 7 -13.95 -2.47 17.17
N ASP A 8 -14.24 -2.19 18.45
CA ASP A 8 -13.59 -1.11 19.19
C ASP A 8 -12.09 -1.34 19.39
N GLU A 9 -11.67 -2.59 19.60
CA GLU A 9 -10.25 -2.92 19.71
C GLU A 9 -9.51 -2.72 18.37
N LEU A 10 -10.15 -3.07 17.25
CA LEU A 10 -9.57 -2.91 15.91
C LEU A 10 -9.37 -1.43 15.51
N LYS A 11 -10.17 -0.50 16.04
CA LYS A 11 -10.00 0.95 15.79
C LYS A 11 -8.63 1.48 16.23
N LYS A 12 -7.92 0.78 17.12
CA LYS A 12 -6.56 1.17 17.55
C LYS A 12 -5.52 1.02 16.44
N TYR A 13 -5.79 0.23 15.41
CA TYR A 13 -4.91 -0.01 14.28
C TYR A 13 -5.20 0.90 13.08
N ASP A 14 -6.16 1.82 13.21
CA ASP A 14 -6.36 2.90 12.23
C ASP A 14 -5.22 3.93 12.35
N ASN A 15 -4.41 4.01 11.30
CA ASN A 15 -3.25 4.90 11.25
C ASN A 15 -3.58 6.32 10.78
N THR A 16 -4.83 6.62 10.39
CA THR A 16 -5.22 7.91 9.77
C THR A 16 -4.75 9.14 10.58
N LYS A 17 -4.73 9.03 11.92
CA LYS A 17 -4.34 10.13 12.82
C LYS A 17 -2.84 10.36 12.96
N ILE A 18 -2.01 9.50 12.38
CA ILE A 18 -0.55 9.56 12.49
C ILE A 18 0.17 9.56 11.13
N LEU A 19 -0.57 9.56 10.02
CA LEU A 19 0.02 9.58 8.67
C LEU A 19 0.83 10.85 8.40
N ASP A 20 0.54 11.94 9.11
CA ASP A 20 1.30 13.20 9.09
C ASP A 20 2.73 13.04 9.64
N LYS A 21 3.03 11.95 10.35
CA LYS A 21 4.37 11.66 10.89
C LYS A 21 5.26 10.89 9.92
N VAL A 22 4.74 10.47 8.76
CA VAL A 22 5.54 9.79 7.74
C VAL A 22 6.23 10.86 6.90
N GLU A 23 7.54 11.05 7.11
CA GLU A 23 8.34 12.11 6.48
C GLU A 23 9.39 11.57 5.48
N CYS A 24 9.44 10.25 5.27
CA CYS A 24 10.36 9.61 4.33
C CYS A 24 9.78 9.49 2.92
N GLU A 25 10.55 8.92 2.00
CA GLU A 25 10.08 8.52 0.69
C GLU A 25 9.21 7.27 0.81
N VAL A 26 8.12 7.20 0.05
CA VAL A 26 7.12 6.12 0.18
C VAL A 26 6.69 5.61 -1.18
N LEU A 27 6.85 4.32 -1.40
CA LEU A 27 6.20 3.61 -2.51
C LEU A 27 4.92 2.93 -2.00
N VAL A 28 3.79 3.20 -2.65
CA VAL A 28 2.52 2.51 -2.40
C VAL A 28 2.19 1.64 -3.60
N LEU A 29 1.94 0.36 -3.36
CA LEU A 29 1.57 -0.62 -4.38
C LEU A 29 0.12 -1.05 -4.20
N ASP A 30 -0.57 -1.28 -5.30
CA ASP A 30 -1.94 -1.80 -5.34
C ASP A 30 -2.09 -2.77 -6.51
N GLY A 31 -3.13 -3.60 -6.47
CA GLY A 31 -3.40 -4.59 -7.51
C GLY A 31 -4.88 -4.60 -7.86
N THR A 32 -5.23 -4.66 -9.15
CA THR A 32 -6.64 -4.66 -9.58
C THR A 32 -7.41 -5.90 -9.12
N ALA A 33 -6.72 -6.98 -8.75
CA ALA A 33 -7.31 -8.20 -8.21
C ALA A 33 -7.19 -8.32 -6.68
N GLU A 34 -6.84 -7.23 -5.99
CA GLU A 34 -6.89 -7.15 -4.52
C GLU A 34 -8.34 -7.25 -4.00
N MET A 35 -8.53 -7.96 -2.89
CA MET A 35 -9.82 -7.99 -2.19
C MET A 35 -10.22 -6.60 -1.67
N THR A 36 -9.22 -5.75 -1.42
CA THR A 36 -9.36 -4.39 -0.91
C THR A 36 -8.90 -3.35 -1.94
N PHE A 37 -9.02 -3.65 -3.24
CA PHE A 37 -8.63 -2.74 -4.32
C PHE A 37 -9.15 -1.31 -4.07
N GLY A 38 -8.25 -0.32 -4.21
CA GLY A 38 -8.54 1.10 -3.96
C GLY A 38 -8.18 1.57 -2.55
N ALA A 39 -8.12 0.69 -1.54
CA ALA A 39 -7.74 1.09 -0.18
C ALA A 39 -6.28 1.59 -0.11
N ALA A 40 -5.38 1.02 -0.91
CA ALA A 40 -4.00 1.51 -1.01
C ALA A 40 -3.93 2.92 -1.60
N LYS A 41 -4.81 3.26 -2.56
CA LYS A 41 -4.91 4.61 -3.12
C LYS A 41 -5.40 5.62 -2.09
N GLU A 42 -6.34 5.25 -1.23
CA GLU A 42 -6.79 6.08 -0.11
C GLU A 42 -5.62 6.41 0.85
N LEU A 43 -4.80 5.40 1.19
CA LEU A 43 -3.58 5.61 1.98
C LEU A 43 -2.60 6.55 1.28
N TYR A 44 -2.34 6.32 -0.01
CA TYR A 44 -1.46 7.18 -0.82
C TYR A 44 -1.94 8.63 -0.77
N ASP A 45 -3.24 8.89 -0.92
CA ASP A 45 -3.79 10.25 -0.89
C ASP A 45 -3.69 10.89 0.50
N ALA A 46 -3.82 10.11 1.57
CA ALA A 46 -3.75 10.58 2.95
C ALA A 46 -2.32 10.87 3.47
N LEU A 47 -1.27 10.37 2.79
CA LEU A 47 0.14 10.64 3.12
C LEU A 47 0.54 12.07 2.69
N VAL A 48 0.30 13.06 3.55
CA VAL A 48 0.46 14.50 3.21
C VAL A 48 1.84 15.10 3.45
N ASN A 49 2.63 14.54 4.38
CA ASN A 49 3.93 15.10 4.81
C ASN A 49 5.16 14.33 4.31
N VAL A 50 4.95 13.30 3.49
CA VAL A 50 6.03 12.49 2.92
C VAL A 50 6.94 13.34 2.04
N LYS A 51 8.24 13.04 2.02
CA LYS A 51 9.22 13.76 1.19
C LYS A 51 8.90 13.59 -0.30
N ASN A 52 8.67 12.35 -0.72
CA ASN A 52 8.22 11.92 -2.05
C ASN A 52 7.28 10.72 -1.89
N LYS A 53 6.33 10.56 -2.81
CA LYS A 53 5.52 9.33 -2.87
C LYS A 53 5.16 8.93 -4.29
N ASP A 54 5.28 7.64 -4.54
CA ASP A 54 4.85 7.01 -5.79
C ASP A 54 3.72 6.01 -5.54
N TYR A 55 2.87 5.85 -6.55
CA TYR A 55 1.79 4.89 -6.56
C TYR A 55 1.90 4.05 -7.83
N ILE A 56 1.95 2.73 -7.67
CA ILE A 56 1.95 1.78 -8.78
C ILE A 56 0.74 0.86 -8.63
N LEU A 57 -0.05 0.77 -9.70
CA LEU A 57 -1.16 -0.15 -9.81
C LEU A 57 -0.78 -1.29 -10.76
N PHE A 58 -0.72 -2.51 -10.22
CA PHE A 58 -0.56 -3.72 -11.00
C PHE A 58 -1.92 -4.18 -11.53
N ASP A 59 -2.07 -4.21 -12.85
CA ASP A 59 -3.25 -4.72 -13.54
C ASP A 59 -2.96 -6.04 -14.26
N ASP A 60 -3.93 -6.54 -15.04
CA ASP A 60 -3.80 -7.81 -15.74
C ASP A 60 -2.60 -7.84 -16.70
N ASP A 61 -2.21 -6.70 -17.29
CA ASP A 61 -1.08 -6.61 -18.21
C ASP A 61 0.26 -6.81 -17.48
N SER A 62 0.34 -6.37 -16.21
CA SER A 62 1.51 -6.60 -15.36
C SER A 62 1.69 -8.06 -14.96
N THR A 63 0.62 -8.87 -15.01
CA THR A 63 0.54 -10.25 -14.47
C THR A 63 0.85 -10.37 -12.97
N ALA A 64 0.87 -9.25 -12.24
CA ALA A 64 1.20 -9.13 -10.83
C ALA A 64 0.08 -8.47 -10.01
N GLN A 65 -1.14 -8.44 -10.53
CA GLN A 65 -2.30 -7.73 -9.97
C GLN A 65 -2.90 -8.31 -8.69
N CYS A 66 -2.52 -9.53 -8.31
CA CYS A 66 -3.09 -10.22 -7.16
C CYS A 66 -2.44 -9.74 -5.84
N HIS A 67 -3.06 -10.12 -4.72
CA HIS A 67 -2.60 -9.76 -3.38
C HIS A 67 -1.10 -10.00 -3.18
N THR A 68 -0.36 -8.98 -2.73
CA THR A 68 1.11 -9.03 -2.57
C THR A 68 1.87 -9.45 -3.85
N GLN A 69 1.31 -9.13 -5.01
CA GLN A 69 1.79 -9.54 -6.33
C GLN A 69 1.90 -11.08 -6.46
N MET A 70 1.01 -11.82 -5.79
CA MET A 70 0.94 -13.28 -5.85
C MET A 70 0.79 -13.77 -7.31
N GLY A 71 1.68 -14.66 -7.75
CA GLY A 71 1.72 -15.15 -9.13
C GLY A 71 2.59 -14.31 -10.08
N GLY A 72 2.90 -13.07 -9.71
CA GLY A 72 3.78 -12.15 -10.43
C GLY A 72 4.96 -11.66 -9.58
N TYR A 73 5.47 -12.48 -8.65
CA TYR A 73 6.48 -12.08 -7.68
C TYR A 73 7.76 -11.52 -8.31
N ALA A 74 8.18 -12.05 -9.47
CA ALA A 74 9.36 -11.55 -10.16
C ALA A 74 9.15 -10.09 -10.59
N THR A 75 8.05 -9.80 -11.29
CA THR A 75 7.66 -8.44 -11.71
C THR A 75 7.49 -7.51 -10.51
N GLY A 76 6.80 -7.97 -9.45
CA GLY A 76 6.61 -7.17 -8.24
C GLY A 76 7.92 -6.85 -7.53
N ALA A 77 8.83 -7.82 -7.43
CA ALA A 77 10.14 -7.62 -6.82
C ALA A 77 11.04 -6.72 -7.67
N GLU A 78 11.11 -6.93 -8.98
CA GLU A 78 11.86 -6.07 -9.90
C GLU A 78 11.39 -4.61 -9.79
N THR A 79 10.07 -4.39 -9.84
CA THR A 79 9.48 -3.04 -9.68
C THR A 79 9.91 -2.36 -8.37
N ILE A 80 9.90 -3.10 -7.26
CA ILE A 80 10.33 -2.56 -5.95
C ILE A 80 11.83 -2.26 -5.95
N MET A 81 12.65 -3.15 -6.52
CA MET A 81 14.10 -3.01 -6.52
C MET A 81 14.56 -1.86 -7.42
N ASP A 82 13.94 -1.70 -8.59
CA ASP A 82 14.17 -0.57 -9.49
C ASP A 82 13.82 0.74 -8.79
N TRP A 83 12.67 0.80 -8.11
CA TRP A 83 12.29 1.98 -7.34
C TRP A 83 13.29 2.27 -6.20
N LEU A 84 13.77 1.24 -5.50
CA LEU A 84 14.78 1.42 -4.45
C LEU A 84 16.12 1.92 -5.02
N GLU A 85 16.54 1.45 -6.20
CA GLU A 85 17.78 1.91 -6.84
C GLU A 85 17.74 3.42 -7.15
N ASP A 86 16.59 3.93 -7.55
CA ASP A 86 16.40 5.36 -7.87
C ASP A 86 16.28 6.27 -6.63
N HIS A 87 16.00 5.71 -5.44
CA HIS A 87 15.62 6.47 -4.24
C HIS A 87 16.48 6.21 -2.99
N ILE A 88 17.59 5.45 -3.09
CA ILE A 88 18.58 5.20 -2.02
C ILE A 88 19.85 6.05 -2.20
#